data_AF-A0A6P8WY56-F1
#
_entry.id   AF-A0A6P8WY56-F1
#
_cell.length_a   1.000
_cell.length_b   1.000
_cell.length_c   1.000
_cell.angle_alpha   90.00
_cell.angle_beta   90.00
_cell.angle_gamma   90.00
#
_symmetry.space_group_name_H-M   'P 1'
#
loop_
_entity.id
_entity.type
_entity.pdbx_description
1 polymer ?
#
loop_
_entity_poly.entity_id
_entity_poly.type
_entity_poly.pdbx_seq_one_letter_code
_entity_poly.pdbx_strand_id
1 'polypeptide(L)'
;MARKQLLQLLLALMLQTQTLSQILDTGLLQQTMNDIPHVHVMLRRRQLHEDAANANARWFMQRTETPHCTHSYDEEQSLPGVDSRDSLALVIGLPQLISNSGAAALMQRAGVFFYIIGDTLGELSEQQLLQVEQSCRQLWIRRKIYNRYIITDTAIYIYDPFARRDANGMDAWEASFGRLLPFMGGEPLPELLFHNMRGYPLRVQIFKSVYARPVFDPETGLLAELTGVDWEVAQALRDLLNFTMDLQEPDKNYFGERSANGSYNGAIGSIQNDGLDICLTGFFVKDYLVQDDMDFTVAVYDDQLCIYVPKASPIPQSILPIFAVGYDIWLGFILMAFVCAFIWLLLRVINLRLRIVTVAGRRLWQQALAIVVDTWVVWVRVNLSHLPDSYAERMFIGSLCLVSVIFGAIFESSLATVYIHPLHYKDIMTMQDLDDSGLKVVYKYTSMADDLFFSETSPLFASLNKKLWWNRDLNADVTLEVATVGGKAGVSRYNSLIMESANFLLTQRIWIVPECPKYYTISYVLPRDAPWEEAVNTQLLRLLNAGLIHKWILDQKYRVTMRMRTILNQAEDNASPIRVLTIGDLQLAFYVVIVGTLLASLGFIGEHVWLRHSLRGSRKKL
;
A
#
# COMPACT_ATOMS: atom_id res chain seq x y z
N MET A 1 28.81 -7.93 85.73
CA MET A 1 27.85 -8.21 84.63
C MET A 1 27.26 -6.93 84.01
N ALA A 2 26.96 -5.88 84.78
CA ALA A 2 26.33 -4.64 84.29
C ALA A 2 27.16 -3.77 83.32
N ARG A 3 28.50 -3.82 83.35
CA ARG A 3 29.37 -2.98 82.47
C ARG A 3 29.41 -3.43 81.01
N LYS A 4 29.16 -4.71 80.72
CA LYS A 4 29.13 -5.24 79.33
C LYS A 4 27.79 -4.97 78.64
N GLN A 5 26.68 -5.00 79.39
CA GLN A 5 25.35 -4.67 78.85
C GLN A 5 25.20 -3.17 78.57
N LEU A 6 25.78 -2.29 79.40
CA LEU A 6 25.75 -0.84 79.14
C LEU A 6 26.57 -0.46 77.90
N LEU A 7 27.71 -1.13 77.67
CA LEU A 7 28.55 -0.90 76.48
C LEU A 7 27.89 -1.46 75.20
N GLN A 8 27.14 -2.55 75.30
CA GLN A 8 26.36 -3.09 74.17
C GLN A 8 25.11 -2.25 73.88
N LEU A 9 24.46 -1.66 74.89
CA LEU A 9 23.36 -0.71 74.67
C LEU A 9 23.85 0.63 74.12
N LEU A 10 25.02 1.11 74.54
CA LEU A 10 25.64 2.31 73.97
C LEU A 10 26.18 2.07 72.55
N LEU A 11 26.73 0.88 72.25
CA LEU A 11 27.06 0.52 70.87
C LEU A 11 25.81 0.36 70.02
N ALA A 12 24.73 -0.24 70.54
CA ALA A 12 23.46 -0.37 69.82
C ALA A 12 22.77 0.99 69.60
N LEU A 13 22.83 1.93 70.56
CA LEU A 13 22.32 3.29 70.39
C LEU A 13 23.21 4.13 69.45
N MET A 14 24.54 3.97 69.49
CA MET A 14 25.45 4.65 68.56
C MET A 14 25.33 4.07 67.14
N LEU A 15 25.10 2.76 67.00
CA LEU A 15 24.81 2.12 65.71
C LEU A 15 23.40 2.47 65.19
N GLN A 16 22.41 2.73 66.06
CA GLN A 16 21.07 3.18 65.66
C GLN A 16 20.96 4.69 65.40
N THR A 17 21.93 5.52 65.82
CA THR A 17 21.89 6.98 65.60
C THR A 17 22.84 7.48 64.52
N GLN A 18 23.75 6.64 64.00
CA GLN A 18 24.62 6.99 62.87
C GLN A 18 24.28 6.27 61.55
N THR A 19 23.14 5.59 61.45
CA THR A 19 22.76 4.81 60.25
C THR A 19 21.32 5.07 59.76
N LEU A 20 20.77 6.26 60.00
CA LEU A 20 19.43 6.61 59.50
C LEU A 20 19.43 7.70 58.41
N SER A 21 20.59 8.15 57.93
CA SER A 21 20.66 9.27 56.98
C SER A 21 21.75 9.12 55.92
N GLN A 22 22.11 7.88 55.57
CA GLN A 22 23.03 7.64 54.46
C GLN A 22 22.38 6.72 53.44
N ILE A 23 22.10 7.37 52.31
CA ILE A 23 22.13 6.78 50.97
C ILE A 23 20.84 6.04 50.65
N LEU A 24 19.93 6.80 50.03
CA LEU A 24 19.08 6.30 48.96
C LEU A 24 19.89 5.26 48.16
N ASP A 25 19.48 3.99 48.24
CA ASP A 25 20.28 2.82 47.86
C ASP A 25 20.98 3.08 46.52
N THR A 26 22.31 3.20 46.48
CA THR A 26 23.03 3.63 45.26
C THR A 26 22.72 2.77 44.05
N GLY A 27 22.26 1.53 44.28
CA GLY A 27 21.78 0.63 43.24
C GLY A 27 20.52 1.14 42.52
N LEU A 28 19.58 1.81 43.20
CA LEU A 28 18.36 2.32 42.58
C LEU A 28 18.66 3.45 41.59
N LEU A 29 19.49 4.43 41.97
CA LEU A 29 19.91 5.50 41.06
C LEU A 29 20.75 4.95 39.90
N GLN A 30 21.63 3.99 40.15
CA GLN A 30 22.42 3.37 39.09
C GLN A 30 21.51 2.67 38.06
N GLN A 31 20.49 1.93 38.52
CA GLN A 31 19.53 1.27 37.63
C GLN A 31 18.80 2.24 36.71
N THR A 32 18.42 3.43 37.23
CA THR A 32 17.73 4.45 36.42
C THR A 32 18.61 5.09 35.34
N MET A 33 19.91 4.83 35.34
CA MET A 33 20.90 5.47 34.47
C MET A 33 21.45 4.56 33.36
N ASN A 34 21.13 3.26 33.39
CA ASN A 34 21.72 2.27 32.49
C ASN A 34 21.52 2.58 31.00
N ASP A 35 20.36 3.14 30.63
CA ASP A 35 20.00 3.42 29.23
C ASP A 35 20.21 4.89 28.83
N ILE A 36 20.82 5.69 29.72
CA ILE A 36 21.02 7.12 29.49
C ILE A 36 22.42 7.38 28.92
N PRO A 37 22.55 7.99 27.72
CA PRO A 37 23.85 8.17 27.08
C PRO A 37 24.69 9.28 27.72
N HIS A 38 24.05 10.37 28.17
CA HIS A 38 24.71 11.53 28.77
C HIS A 38 23.73 12.25 29.70
N VAL A 39 24.23 12.81 30.81
CA VAL A 39 23.40 13.61 31.76
C VAL A 39 24.03 14.97 32.05
N HIS A 40 23.22 16.02 31.97
CA HIS A 40 23.62 17.34 32.45
C HIS A 40 23.17 17.54 33.90
N VAL A 41 24.12 17.78 34.79
CA VAL A 41 23.87 18.09 36.20
C VAL A 41 23.76 19.60 36.36
N MET A 42 22.59 20.07 36.77
CA MET A 42 22.22 21.49 36.88
C MET A 42 22.09 21.88 38.35
N LEU A 43 22.99 22.76 38.81
CA LEU A 43 22.99 23.30 40.18
C LEU A 43 22.50 24.75 40.19
N ARG A 44 21.80 25.16 41.24
CA ARG A 44 21.26 26.52 41.36
C ARG A 44 22.39 27.50 41.62
N ARG A 45 22.51 28.52 40.77
CA ARG A 45 23.60 29.51 40.85
C ARG A 45 23.62 30.24 42.20
N ARG A 46 22.45 30.51 42.79
CA ARG A 46 22.32 31.20 44.09
C ARG A 46 22.70 30.31 45.30
N GLN A 47 22.60 28.99 45.16
CA GLN A 47 22.83 28.00 46.23
C GLN A 47 23.89 26.96 45.84
N LEU A 48 24.83 27.32 44.97
CA LEU A 48 25.78 26.39 44.35
C LEU A 48 26.55 25.53 45.37
N HIS A 49 26.97 26.13 46.49
CA HIS A 49 27.70 25.42 47.54
C HIS A 49 26.84 24.43 48.31
N GLU A 50 25.56 24.76 48.55
CA GLU A 50 24.61 23.88 49.24
C GLU A 50 24.18 22.74 48.31
N ASP A 51 23.88 23.05 47.06
CA ASP A 51 23.51 22.07 46.04
C ASP A 51 24.65 21.09 45.73
N ALA A 52 25.89 21.57 45.62
CA ALA A 52 27.06 20.70 45.46
C ALA A 52 27.35 19.85 46.71
N ALA A 53 26.85 20.28 47.88
CA ALA A 53 26.97 19.52 49.12
C ALA A 53 25.88 18.46 49.29
N ASN A 54 24.76 18.56 48.56
CA ASN A 54 23.67 17.61 48.58
C ASN A 54 24.15 16.21 48.18
N ALA A 55 23.76 15.18 48.95
CA ALA A 55 24.23 13.82 48.75
C ALA A 55 23.84 13.23 47.38
N ASN A 56 22.62 13.51 46.93
CA ASN A 56 22.09 13.05 45.64
C ASN A 56 22.76 13.78 44.48
N ALA A 57 22.93 15.10 44.56
CA ALA A 57 23.63 15.86 43.53
C ALA A 57 25.11 15.43 43.42
N ARG A 58 25.78 15.20 44.56
CA ARG A 58 27.15 14.68 44.61
C ARG A 58 27.25 13.29 43.96
N TRP A 59 26.23 12.45 44.09
CA TRP A 59 26.21 11.15 43.42
C TRP A 59 26.27 11.30 41.90
N PHE A 60 25.45 12.17 41.30
CA PHE A 60 25.47 12.45 39.86
C PHE A 60 26.78 13.12 39.39
N MET A 61 27.50 13.86 40.24
CA MET A 61 28.76 14.50 39.85
C MET A 61 30.01 13.63 40.03
N GLN A 62 29.96 12.60 40.88
CA GLN A 62 31.18 11.89 41.32
C GLN A 62 31.08 10.38 41.24
N ARG A 63 29.88 9.81 41.21
CA ARG A 63 29.65 8.36 41.34
C ARG A 63 28.91 7.76 40.16
N THR A 64 28.28 8.57 39.31
CA THR A 64 27.65 8.06 38.09
C THR A 64 28.72 7.55 37.12
N GLU A 65 28.48 6.39 36.52
CA GLU A 65 29.30 5.84 35.43
C GLU A 65 28.92 6.46 34.07
N THR A 66 27.76 7.11 33.99
CA THR A 66 27.28 7.80 32.80
C THR A 66 28.10 9.08 32.56
N PRO A 67 28.53 9.34 31.32
CA PRO A 67 29.15 10.61 30.96
C PRO A 67 28.27 11.80 31.39
N HIS A 68 28.85 12.78 32.08
CA HIS A 68 28.08 13.91 32.60
C HIS A 68 28.84 15.24 32.54
N CYS A 69 28.06 16.32 32.41
CA CYS A 69 28.55 17.70 32.46
C CYS A 69 27.84 18.47 33.57
N THR A 70 28.58 19.25 34.36
CA THR A 70 27.99 20.07 35.43
C THR A 70 27.88 21.52 34.99
N HIS A 71 26.70 22.10 35.18
CA HIS A 71 26.38 23.47 34.84
C HIS A 71 25.67 24.18 36.00
N SER A 72 25.69 25.52 35.99
CA SER A 72 24.93 26.33 36.94
C SER A 72 23.84 27.11 36.22
N TYR A 73 22.65 27.17 36.81
CA TYR A 73 21.49 27.85 36.22
C TYR A 73 20.82 28.83 37.19
N ASP A 74 20.06 29.77 36.65
CA ASP A 74 19.23 30.69 37.45
C ASP A 74 17.80 30.15 37.47
N GLU A 75 17.21 29.99 38.65
CA GLU A 75 15.92 29.32 38.85
C GLU A 75 14.75 30.01 38.14
N GLU A 76 14.84 31.33 38.00
CA GLU A 76 13.79 32.18 37.41
C GLU A 76 13.85 32.22 35.87
N GLN A 77 14.89 31.65 35.26
CA GLN A 77 15.10 31.66 33.81
C GLN A 77 14.95 30.26 33.20
N SER A 78 14.51 30.19 31.94
CA SER A 78 14.56 28.96 31.15
C SER A 78 16.00 28.57 30.88
N LEU A 79 16.34 27.28 31.03
CA LEU A 79 17.67 26.74 30.78
C LEU A 79 18.09 26.95 29.31
N PRO A 80 19.18 27.70 29.02
CA PRO A 80 19.62 27.92 27.66
C PRO A 80 20.50 26.76 27.15
N GLY A 81 20.22 26.27 25.94
CA GLY A 81 21.11 25.38 25.19
C GLY A 81 21.03 23.88 25.49
N VAL A 82 19.90 23.41 26.06
CA VAL A 82 19.61 21.99 26.26
C VAL A 82 18.75 21.49 25.10
N ASP A 83 19.16 20.41 24.43
CA ASP A 83 18.37 19.76 23.38
C ASP A 83 17.21 18.95 24.00
N SER A 84 16.16 18.75 23.22
CA SER A 84 14.96 18.01 23.56
C SER A 84 15.14 16.57 24.04
N ARG A 85 16.28 15.98 23.71
CA ARG A 85 16.65 14.60 24.02
C ARG A 85 17.64 14.48 25.16
N ASP A 86 18.14 15.61 25.69
CA ASP A 86 19.11 15.59 26.77
C ASP A 86 18.45 15.20 28.09
N SER A 87 19.09 14.27 28.79
CA SER A 87 18.71 13.90 30.15
C SER A 87 19.33 14.86 31.16
N LEU A 88 18.55 15.29 32.15
CA LEU A 88 18.95 16.33 33.10
C LEU A 88 18.80 15.84 34.54
N ALA A 89 19.77 16.17 35.39
CA ALA A 89 19.65 16.10 36.84
C ALA A 89 19.65 17.51 37.43
N LEU A 90 18.49 17.99 37.87
CA LEU A 90 18.30 19.35 38.37
C LEU A 90 18.08 19.37 39.87
N VAL A 91 18.88 20.16 40.59
CA VAL A 91 18.55 20.53 41.97
C VAL A 91 17.55 21.67 41.94
N ILE A 92 16.39 21.49 42.59
CA ILE A 92 15.27 22.45 42.52
C ILE A 92 14.54 22.58 43.86
N GLY A 93 13.94 23.75 44.10
CA GLY A 93 13.00 23.94 45.19
C GLY A 93 11.64 23.28 44.95
N LEU A 94 11.05 22.73 46.01
CA LEU A 94 9.73 22.08 45.96
C LEU A 94 8.61 22.99 45.39
N PRO A 95 8.53 24.30 45.74
CA PRO A 95 7.51 25.18 45.17
C PRO A 95 7.60 25.34 43.65
N GLN A 96 8.81 25.32 43.09
CA GLN A 96 9.02 25.43 41.63
C GLN A 96 8.63 24.14 40.91
N LEU A 97 8.90 22.98 41.52
CA LEU A 97 8.45 21.69 41.03
C LEU A 97 6.91 21.57 41.01
N ILE A 98 6.24 22.10 42.03
CA ILE A 98 4.77 22.08 42.12
C ILE A 98 4.15 23.03 41.09
N SER A 99 4.72 24.23 40.91
CA SER A 99 4.21 25.22 39.96
C SER A 99 4.58 24.95 38.50
N ASN A 100 5.48 23.99 38.22
CA ASN A 100 6.06 23.75 36.89
C ASN A 100 6.56 25.04 36.23
N SER A 101 7.25 25.87 37.01
CA SER A 101 7.78 27.17 36.57
C SER A 101 9.31 27.15 36.47
N GLY A 102 9.89 28.08 35.70
CA GLY A 102 11.34 28.22 35.57
C GLY A 102 11.98 26.97 34.96
N ALA A 103 13.01 26.42 35.60
CA ALA A 103 13.69 25.21 35.14
C ALA A 103 12.83 23.92 35.22
N ALA A 104 11.79 23.88 36.07
CA ALA A 104 10.81 22.78 36.07
C ALA A 104 9.80 22.86 34.92
N ALA A 105 9.79 23.96 34.16
CA ALA A 105 9.00 24.10 32.93
C ALA A 105 9.70 23.52 31.70
N LEU A 106 10.84 22.83 31.87
CA LEU A 106 11.49 22.14 30.75
C LEU A 106 10.64 20.94 30.36
N MET A 107 10.03 21.03 29.19
CA MET A 107 8.82 20.28 28.86
C MET A 107 8.95 19.61 27.50
N GLN A 108 9.75 18.56 27.44
CA GLN A 108 9.93 17.71 26.26
C GLN A 108 9.71 16.25 26.62
N ARG A 109 9.28 15.45 25.63
CA ARG A 109 8.86 14.05 25.82
C ARG A 109 10.02 13.05 25.81
N ALA A 110 11.16 13.39 25.21
CA ALA A 110 12.22 12.44 24.91
C ALA A 110 13.29 12.28 26.02
N GLY A 111 13.74 13.36 26.67
CA GLY A 111 14.80 13.30 27.69
C GLY A 111 14.35 12.81 29.07
N VAL A 112 15.22 12.20 29.88
CA VAL A 112 14.89 11.74 31.25
C VAL A 112 15.26 12.81 32.28
N PHE A 113 14.34 13.14 33.20
CA PHE A 113 14.52 14.24 34.15
C PHE A 113 14.59 13.76 35.60
N PHE A 114 15.69 14.05 36.28
CA PHE A 114 15.88 13.82 37.71
C PHE A 114 15.78 15.13 38.48
N TYR A 115 14.72 15.29 39.28
CA TYR A 115 14.49 16.47 40.11
C TYR A 115 14.91 16.18 41.55
N ILE A 116 16.04 16.74 41.97
CA ILE A 116 16.58 16.61 43.32
C ILE A 116 16.04 17.77 44.17
N ILE A 117 15.22 17.46 45.17
CA ILE A 117 14.61 18.48 46.01
C ILE A 117 15.64 18.96 47.04
N GLY A 118 16.12 20.20 46.89
CA GLY A 118 17.19 20.75 47.74
C GLY A 118 16.73 21.36 49.06
N ASP A 119 15.45 21.72 49.17
CA ASP A 119 14.95 22.60 50.25
C ASP A 119 14.19 21.85 51.37
N THR A 120 14.00 20.54 51.24
CA THR A 120 13.24 19.72 52.21
C THR A 120 14.08 18.58 52.75
N LEU A 121 14.17 18.50 54.08
CA LEU A 121 14.83 17.41 54.79
C LEU A 121 13.79 16.34 55.15
N GLY A 122 13.93 15.12 54.61
CA GLY A 122 13.06 13.97 54.91
C GLY A 122 11.98 13.65 53.86
N GLU A 123 11.01 12.80 54.22
CA GLU A 123 9.89 12.42 53.36
C GLU A 123 8.91 13.58 53.13
N LEU A 124 8.36 13.67 51.91
CA LEU A 124 7.32 14.64 51.59
C LEU A 124 6.05 14.33 52.40
N SER A 125 5.45 15.37 52.98
CA SER A 125 4.16 15.22 53.65
C SER A 125 3.06 14.81 52.65
N GLU A 126 1.98 14.18 53.13
CA GLU A 126 0.88 13.74 52.26
C GLU A 126 0.30 14.89 51.41
N GLN A 127 0.24 16.10 51.97
CA GLN A 127 -0.20 17.30 51.24
C GLN A 127 0.77 17.69 50.12
N GLN A 128 2.07 17.63 50.37
CA GLN A 128 3.09 17.92 49.36
C GLN A 128 3.11 16.86 48.26
N LEU A 129 2.95 15.58 48.61
CA LEU A 129 2.83 14.49 47.63
C LEU A 129 1.63 14.72 46.70
N LEU A 130 0.48 15.10 47.24
CA LEU A 130 -0.72 15.43 46.45
C LEU A 130 -0.50 16.63 45.51
N GLN A 131 0.19 17.67 45.97
CA GLN A 131 0.51 18.84 45.13
C GLN A 131 1.45 18.47 43.97
N VAL A 132 2.47 17.67 44.24
CA VAL A 132 3.39 17.18 43.21
C VAL A 132 2.69 16.22 42.24
N GLU A 133 1.81 15.35 42.73
CA GLU A 133 0.98 14.47 41.91
C GLU A 133 0.07 15.26 40.95
N GLN A 134 -0.62 16.29 41.46
CA GLN A 134 -1.45 17.17 40.62
C GLN A 134 -0.62 17.90 39.56
N SER A 135 0.58 18.35 39.93
CA SER A 135 1.54 18.97 39.02
C SER A 135 1.94 17.99 37.89
N CYS A 136 2.38 16.78 38.23
CA CYS A 136 2.72 15.74 37.26
C CYS A 136 1.52 15.37 36.37
N ARG A 137 0.32 15.31 36.95
CA ARG A 137 -0.90 15.01 36.20
C ARG A 137 -1.24 16.07 35.15
N GLN A 138 -1.07 17.35 35.47
CA GLN A 138 -1.25 18.42 34.49
C GLN A 138 -0.25 18.31 33.34
N LEU A 139 1.01 17.96 33.64
CA LEU A 139 2.04 17.75 32.61
C LEU A 139 1.73 16.53 31.74
N TRP A 140 1.29 15.43 32.33
CA TRP A 140 0.85 14.25 31.58
C TRP A 140 -0.32 14.57 30.65
N ILE A 141 -1.37 15.23 31.15
CA ILE A 141 -2.57 15.52 30.34
C ILE A 141 -2.23 16.45 29.18
N ARG A 142 -1.42 17.50 29.41
CA ARG A 142 -1.14 18.53 28.40
C ARG A 142 -0.01 18.17 27.45
N ARG A 143 0.98 17.40 27.92
CA ARG A 143 2.22 17.17 27.17
C ARG A 143 2.70 15.72 27.18
N LYS A 144 2.00 14.80 27.86
CA LYS A 144 2.34 13.37 27.95
C LYS A 144 3.72 13.10 28.56
N ILE A 145 4.17 13.98 29.45
CA ILE A 145 5.46 13.84 30.15
C ILE A 145 5.28 12.90 31.35
N TYR A 146 6.12 11.87 31.44
CA TYR A 146 6.10 10.86 32.51
C TYR A 146 7.49 10.50 33.06
N ASN A 147 8.54 10.74 32.27
CA ASN A 147 9.95 10.41 32.50
C ASN A 147 10.62 11.35 33.54
N ARG A 148 10.00 11.45 34.72
CA ARG A 148 10.45 12.30 35.83
C ARG A 148 10.68 11.48 37.07
N TYR A 149 11.91 11.50 37.56
CA TYR A 149 12.28 10.98 38.88
C TYR A 149 12.34 12.15 39.86
N ILE A 150 11.59 12.06 40.95
CA ILE A 150 11.57 13.08 42.01
C ILE A 150 12.34 12.51 43.19
N ILE A 151 13.52 13.06 43.45
CA ILE A 151 14.49 12.54 44.41
C ILE A 151 14.43 13.40 45.67
N THR A 152 14.15 12.75 46.79
CA THR A 152 14.23 13.30 48.13
C THR A 152 15.43 12.70 48.88
N ASP A 153 15.66 13.11 50.12
CA ASP A 153 16.72 12.49 50.94
C ASP A 153 16.44 11.03 51.30
N THR A 154 15.17 10.60 51.26
CA THR A 154 14.73 9.29 51.75
C THR A 154 14.21 8.35 50.66
N ALA A 155 13.67 8.88 49.56
CA ALA A 155 13.07 8.08 48.49
C ALA A 155 13.16 8.74 47.11
N ILE A 156 13.12 7.91 46.06
CA ILE A 156 12.85 8.33 44.68
C ILE A 156 11.37 8.08 44.43
N TYR A 157 10.67 9.09 43.91
CA TYR A 157 9.29 8.98 43.48
C TYR A 157 9.21 9.05 41.95
N ILE A 158 8.29 8.27 41.38
CA ILE A 158 7.95 8.29 39.97
C ILE A 158 6.45 8.57 39.82
N TYR A 159 6.07 9.20 38.72
CA TYR A 159 4.66 9.41 38.40
C TYR A 159 4.18 8.30 37.48
N ASP A 160 3.27 7.46 37.98
CA ASP A 160 2.60 6.42 37.22
C ASP A 160 1.27 6.99 36.69
N PRO A 161 1.15 7.30 35.39
CA PRO A 161 -0.08 7.84 34.80
C PRO A 161 -1.23 6.83 34.79
N PHE A 162 -0.97 5.54 35.00
CA PHE A 162 -1.93 4.45 34.91
C PHE A 162 -2.41 3.96 36.27
N ALA A 163 -1.71 4.32 37.35
CA ALA A 163 -2.16 4.05 38.71
C ALA A 163 -3.47 4.76 39.07
N ARG A 164 -4.32 4.05 39.81
CA ARG A 164 -5.56 4.58 40.39
C ARG A 164 -5.45 4.55 41.91
N ARG A 165 -6.16 5.44 42.59
CA ARG A 165 -6.29 5.40 44.05
C ARG A 165 -7.41 4.42 44.35
N ASP A 166 -7.15 3.40 45.16
CA ASP A 166 -8.19 2.43 45.53
C ASP A 166 -9.37 3.16 46.13
N ALA A 167 -10.50 3.12 45.42
CA ALA A 167 -11.75 3.65 45.90
C ALA A 167 -12.29 2.63 46.90
N ASN A 168 -11.92 2.79 48.17
CA ASN A 168 -12.53 2.05 49.29
C ASN A 168 -14.02 2.45 49.43
N GLY A 169 -14.86 1.98 48.50
CA GLY A 169 -16.32 2.12 48.55
C GLY A 169 -16.90 3.44 48.01
N MET A 170 -16.14 4.28 47.32
CA MET A 170 -16.66 5.43 46.57
C MET A 170 -16.75 5.07 45.07
N ASP A 171 -17.75 5.58 44.36
CA ASP A 171 -18.04 5.21 42.97
C ASP A 171 -16.79 5.22 42.08
N ALA A 172 -16.57 4.14 41.33
CA ALA A 172 -15.41 3.91 40.45
C ALA A 172 -15.22 4.98 39.35
N TRP A 173 -16.17 5.92 39.22
CA TRP A 173 -16.17 7.04 38.29
C TRP A 173 -15.30 8.22 38.76
N GLU A 174 -15.04 8.36 40.06
CA GLU A 174 -14.18 9.44 40.62
C GLU A 174 -12.70 9.05 40.74
N ALA A 175 -12.35 7.77 40.51
CA ALA A 175 -10.97 7.31 40.59
C ALA A 175 -10.16 7.80 39.38
N SER A 176 -9.58 9.00 39.51
CA SER A 176 -8.71 9.59 38.51
C SER A 176 -7.39 8.85 38.36
N PHE A 177 -6.96 8.68 37.11
CA PHE A 177 -5.63 8.19 36.73
C PHE A 177 -4.52 9.16 37.15
N GLY A 178 -3.36 8.59 37.48
CA GLY A 178 -2.15 9.32 37.84
C GLY A 178 -1.86 9.28 39.33
N ARG A 179 -0.76 8.63 39.73
CA ARG A 179 -0.27 8.66 41.12
C ARG A 179 1.22 8.82 41.22
N LEU A 180 1.64 9.48 42.29
CA LEU A 180 3.05 9.50 42.68
C LEU A 180 3.36 8.30 43.57
N LEU A 181 4.31 7.47 43.16
CA LEU A 181 4.66 6.21 43.83
C LEU A 181 6.17 6.15 44.12
N PRO A 182 6.61 5.52 45.22
CA PRO A 182 8.03 5.27 45.45
C PRO A 182 8.55 4.29 44.39
N PHE A 183 9.70 4.60 43.81
CA PHE A 183 10.39 3.76 42.85
C PHE A 183 11.17 2.66 43.58
N MET A 184 10.81 1.41 43.33
CA MET A 184 11.36 0.24 44.01
C MET A 184 12.47 -0.47 43.20
N GLY A 185 12.89 0.09 42.06
CA GLY A 185 13.86 -0.53 41.16
C GLY A 185 13.27 -1.62 40.27
N GLY A 186 14.13 -2.26 39.47
CA GLY A 186 13.76 -3.39 38.60
C GLY A 186 14.03 -3.13 37.12
N GLU A 187 13.12 -2.40 36.47
CA GLU A 187 13.14 -2.14 35.02
C GLU A 187 13.14 -0.63 34.74
N PRO A 188 13.59 -0.20 33.54
CA PRO A 188 13.45 1.17 33.06
C PRO A 188 11.98 1.64 33.10
N LEU A 189 11.75 2.95 33.29
CA LEU A 189 10.40 3.52 33.38
C LEU A 189 9.47 3.17 32.20
N PRO A 190 9.92 3.19 30.93
CA PRO A 190 9.06 2.81 29.82
C PRO A 190 8.57 1.36 29.94
N GLU A 191 9.46 0.42 30.24
CA GLU A 191 9.10 -1.00 30.39
C GLU A 191 8.16 -1.21 31.58
N LEU A 192 8.47 -0.60 32.72
CA LEU A 192 7.69 -0.71 33.95
C LEU A 192 6.24 -0.22 33.78
N LEU A 193 6.07 0.96 33.17
CA LEU A 193 4.79 1.64 33.07
C LEU A 193 3.92 1.12 31.93
N PHE A 194 4.51 0.86 30.75
CA PHE A 194 3.74 0.54 29.55
C PHE A 194 3.48 -0.96 29.35
N HIS A 195 3.99 -1.85 30.22
CA HIS A 195 3.59 -3.27 30.17
C HIS A 195 2.10 -3.47 30.47
N ASN A 196 1.50 -2.58 31.27
CA ASN A 196 0.10 -2.67 31.70
C ASN A 196 -0.45 -1.29 32.06
N MET A 197 -1.25 -0.73 31.15
CA MET A 197 -1.85 0.61 31.30
C MET A 197 -3.12 0.63 32.16
N ARG A 198 -3.49 -0.49 32.81
CA ARG A 198 -4.60 -0.60 33.78
C ARG A 198 -5.93 -0.03 33.28
N GLY A 199 -6.22 -0.22 31.99
CA GLY A 199 -7.42 0.22 31.32
C GLY A 199 -7.45 1.72 30.96
N TYR A 200 -6.30 2.41 30.95
CA TYR A 200 -6.20 3.81 30.58
C TYR A 200 -6.81 4.09 29.18
N PRO A 201 -7.65 5.13 29.02
CA PRO A 201 -8.26 5.46 27.74
C PRO A 201 -7.25 6.12 26.80
N LEU A 202 -6.87 5.40 25.75
CA LEU A 202 -6.08 5.95 24.65
C LEU A 202 -7.00 6.39 23.52
N ARG A 203 -6.79 7.61 23.01
CA ARG A 203 -7.51 8.16 21.87
C ARG A 203 -7.01 7.49 20.58
N VAL A 204 -7.75 6.49 20.12
CA VAL A 204 -7.37 5.69 18.95
C VAL A 204 -8.21 6.13 17.75
N GLN A 205 -7.57 6.40 16.62
CA GLN A 205 -8.29 6.64 15.38
C GLN A 205 -8.12 5.45 14.42
N ILE A 206 -9.24 4.94 13.90
CA ILE A 206 -9.29 3.90 12.87
C ILE A 206 -10.37 4.28 11.88
N PHE A 207 -10.06 4.24 10.57
CA PHE A 207 -11.01 4.62 9.53
C PHE A 207 -10.95 3.68 8.33
N LYS A 208 -11.91 3.83 7.41
CA LYS A 208 -12.04 2.95 6.24
C LYS A 208 -10.75 2.97 5.41
N SER A 209 -10.13 1.81 5.26
CA SER A 209 -8.88 1.59 4.50
C SER A 209 -8.84 0.16 3.94
N VAL A 210 -7.70 -0.28 3.41
CA VAL A 210 -7.48 -1.63 2.83
C VAL A 210 -7.94 -2.73 3.80
N TYR A 211 -7.47 -2.65 5.05
CA TYR A 211 -7.67 -3.67 6.07
C TYR A 211 -8.42 -3.17 7.31
N ALA A 212 -9.15 -2.06 7.19
CA ALA A 212 -10.06 -1.59 8.23
C ALA A 212 -11.40 -1.20 7.61
N ARG A 213 -12.49 -1.76 8.12
CA ARG A 213 -13.84 -1.62 7.61
C ARG A 213 -14.79 -1.24 8.74
N PRO A 214 -15.03 0.06 8.96
CA PRO A 214 -16.08 0.52 9.84
C PRO A 214 -17.45 0.25 9.21
N VAL A 215 -18.37 -0.27 10.01
CA VAL A 215 -19.78 -0.45 9.69
C VAL A 215 -20.56 0.52 10.56
N PHE A 216 -21.25 1.44 9.91
CA PHE A 216 -22.09 2.43 10.57
C PHE A 216 -23.55 1.96 10.54
N ASP A 217 -24.26 2.17 11.64
CA ASP A 217 -25.70 1.94 11.69
C ASP A 217 -26.40 2.97 10.78
N PRO A 218 -27.20 2.52 9.79
CA PRO A 218 -27.86 3.42 8.85
C PRO A 218 -28.90 4.34 9.49
N GLU A 219 -29.45 4.00 10.66
CA GLU A 219 -30.46 4.83 11.34
C GLU A 219 -29.82 5.88 12.25
N THR A 220 -28.79 5.49 13.02
CA THR A 220 -28.16 6.38 14.00
C THR A 220 -26.93 7.11 13.46
N GLY A 221 -26.32 6.62 12.38
CA GLY A 221 -25.05 7.12 11.85
C GLY A 221 -23.84 6.81 12.74
N LEU A 222 -24.04 6.09 13.84
CA LEU A 222 -22.99 5.74 14.79
C LEU A 222 -22.23 4.50 14.32
N LEU A 223 -20.97 4.39 14.75
CA LEU A 223 -20.15 3.21 14.50
C LEU A 223 -20.77 2.00 15.22
N ALA A 224 -21.23 1.01 14.46
CA ALA A 224 -21.84 -0.21 14.98
C ALA A 224 -20.81 -1.33 15.17
N GLU A 225 -19.94 -1.52 14.17
CA GLU A 225 -18.92 -2.56 14.17
C GLU A 225 -17.67 -2.07 13.42
N LEU A 226 -16.50 -2.52 13.86
CA LEU A 226 -15.24 -2.30 13.16
C LEU A 226 -14.60 -3.66 12.91
N THR A 227 -14.19 -3.91 11.67
CA THR A 227 -13.62 -5.20 11.25
C THR A 227 -12.39 -5.03 10.36
N GLY A 228 -11.59 -6.09 10.23
CA GLY A 228 -10.42 -6.14 9.35
C GLY A 228 -9.10 -6.28 10.12
N VAL A 229 -7.99 -6.49 9.40
CA VAL A 229 -6.68 -6.74 10.03
C VAL A 229 -6.23 -5.63 10.95
N ASP A 230 -6.39 -4.36 10.56
CA ASP A 230 -5.93 -3.23 11.38
C ASP A 230 -6.70 -3.19 12.72
N TRP A 231 -7.96 -3.66 12.72
CA TRP A 231 -8.76 -3.82 13.93
C TRP A 231 -8.33 -5.02 14.79
N GLU A 232 -8.00 -6.17 14.19
CA GLU A 232 -7.45 -7.32 14.92
C GLU A 232 -6.13 -6.95 15.62
N VAL A 233 -5.29 -6.16 14.94
CA VAL A 233 -4.06 -5.62 15.54
C VAL A 233 -4.39 -4.67 16.69
N ALA A 234 -5.37 -3.78 16.52
CA ALA A 234 -5.79 -2.87 17.59
C ALA A 234 -6.31 -3.61 18.82
N GLN A 235 -7.11 -4.66 18.64
CA GLN A 235 -7.57 -5.51 19.73
C GLN A 235 -6.42 -6.25 20.42
N ALA A 236 -5.49 -6.81 19.66
CA ALA A 236 -4.32 -7.48 20.23
C ALA A 236 -3.46 -6.50 21.04
N LEU A 237 -3.22 -5.28 20.55
CA LEU A 237 -2.51 -4.25 21.30
C LEU A 237 -3.26 -3.85 22.57
N ARG A 238 -4.58 -3.65 22.49
CA ARG A 238 -5.44 -3.35 23.64
C ARG A 238 -5.26 -4.40 24.74
N ASP A 239 -5.31 -5.68 24.35
CA ASP A 239 -5.26 -6.79 25.30
C ASP A 239 -3.84 -7.00 25.86
N LEU A 240 -2.79 -6.83 25.03
CA LEU A 240 -1.39 -7.00 25.43
C LEU A 240 -0.86 -5.87 26.33
N LEU A 241 -1.31 -4.63 26.10
CA LEU A 241 -0.88 -3.44 26.85
C LEU A 241 -1.92 -3.02 27.91
N ASN A 242 -3.07 -3.68 27.95
CA ASN A 242 -4.19 -3.44 28.87
C ASN A 242 -4.63 -1.96 28.93
N PHE A 243 -4.96 -1.37 27.78
CA PHE A 243 -5.58 -0.04 27.69
C PHE A 243 -7.03 -0.13 27.21
N THR A 244 -7.78 0.96 27.24
CA THR A 244 -9.10 1.06 26.63
C THR A 244 -9.05 1.93 25.38
N MET A 245 -9.72 1.51 24.31
CA MET A 245 -9.77 2.26 23.05
C MET A 245 -10.87 3.32 23.13
N ASP A 246 -10.49 4.58 23.23
CA ASP A 246 -11.38 5.73 23.04
C ASP A 246 -11.37 6.11 21.55
N LEU A 247 -12.31 5.53 20.78
CA LEU A 247 -12.34 5.64 19.33
C LEU A 247 -12.71 7.07 18.89
N GLN A 248 -11.77 7.76 18.27
CA GLN A 248 -11.98 9.10 17.73
C GLN A 248 -12.62 9.03 16.34
N GLU A 249 -13.61 9.88 16.10
CA GLU A 249 -14.23 10.00 14.78
C GLU A 249 -13.21 10.56 13.77
N PRO A 250 -13.03 9.94 12.60
CA PRO A 250 -12.11 10.42 11.59
C PRO A 250 -12.66 11.65 10.85
N ASP A 251 -11.79 12.59 10.51
CA ASP A 251 -12.10 13.65 9.56
C ASP A 251 -12.43 13.07 8.18
N LYS A 252 -13.25 13.77 7.39
CA LYS A 252 -13.71 13.32 6.06
C LYS A 252 -12.57 13.05 5.09
N ASN A 253 -11.42 13.70 5.26
CA ASN A 253 -10.25 13.53 4.41
C ASN A 253 -9.36 12.34 4.85
N TYR A 254 -9.79 11.60 5.87
CA TYR A 254 -9.16 10.38 6.40
C TYR A 254 -7.67 10.56 6.70
N PHE A 255 -6.78 10.19 5.78
CA PHE A 255 -5.32 10.31 5.95
C PHE A 255 -4.87 11.76 6.16
N GLY A 256 -5.49 12.70 5.45
CA GLY A 256 -5.14 14.12 5.50
C GLY A 256 -4.47 14.64 4.24
N GLU A 257 -4.72 15.91 3.95
CA GLU A 257 -4.17 16.69 2.85
C GLU A 257 -3.46 17.93 3.40
N ARG A 258 -2.32 18.25 2.79
CA ARG A 258 -1.53 19.43 3.14
C ARG A 258 -2.18 20.68 2.57
N SER A 259 -2.47 21.64 3.44
CA SER A 259 -2.88 22.98 3.03
C SER A 259 -1.66 23.85 2.67
N ALA A 260 -1.87 24.92 1.89
CA ALA A 260 -0.78 25.79 1.44
C ALA A 260 -0.03 26.50 2.59
N ASN A 261 -0.67 26.66 3.74
CA ASN A 261 -0.09 27.19 4.98
C ASN A 261 0.75 26.17 5.76
N GLY A 262 0.83 24.92 5.31
CA GLY A 262 1.55 23.83 5.99
C GLY A 262 0.73 23.04 7.02
N SER A 263 -0.52 23.42 7.31
CA SER A 263 -1.40 22.63 8.20
C SER A 263 -2.00 21.43 7.48
N TYR A 264 -2.29 20.36 8.23
CA TYR A 264 -2.99 19.19 7.73
C TYR A 264 -4.41 19.08 8.26
N ASN A 265 -5.29 18.45 7.49
CA ASN A 265 -6.55 17.86 7.98
C ASN A 265 -6.37 16.34 8.14
N GLY A 266 -7.45 15.58 8.33
CA GLY A 266 -7.33 14.11 8.49
C GLY A 266 -6.66 13.70 9.80
N ALA A 267 -6.10 12.50 9.80
CA ALA A 267 -5.36 11.94 10.93
C ALA A 267 -4.06 12.71 11.21
N ILE A 268 -3.35 13.16 10.16
CA ILE A 268 -2.14 13.98 10.34
C ILE A 268 -2.52 15.32 11.03
N GLY A 269 -3.59 15.95 10.59
CA GLY A 269 -4.12 17.15 11.25
C GLY A 269 -4.59 16.89 12.69
N SER A 270 -5.14 15.71 12.96
CA SER A 270 -5.52 15.29 14.30
C SER A 270 -4.29 15.13 15.21
N ILE A 271 -3.16 14.64 14.68
CA ILE A 271 -1.89 14.58 15.42
C ILE A 271 -1.38 15.99 15.73
N GLN A 272 -1.36 16.89 14.74
CA GLN A 272 -0.90 18.29 14.91
C GLN A 272 -1.72 19.06 15.96
N ASN A 273 -3.01 18.74 16.10
CA ASN A 273 -3.91 19.39 17.04
C ASN A 273 -4.06 18.65 18.38
N ASP A 274 -3.23 17.64 18.67
CA ASP A 274 -3.34 16.77 19.86
C ASP A 274 -4.75 16.17 20.01
N GLY A 275 -5.36 15.76 18.89
CA GLY A 275 -6.70 15.15 18.82
C GLY A 275 -6.69 13.63 18.94
N LEU A 276 -5.55 12.97 18.74
CA LEU A 276 -5.41 11.51 18.87
C LEU A 276 -4.07 11.12 19.50
N ASP A 277 -4.04 9.93 20.10
CA ASP A 277 -2.84 9.34 20.72
C ASP A 277 -2.17 8.33 19.78
N ILE A 278 -2.94 7.57 18.98
CA ILE A 278 -2.41 6.65 17.97
C ILE A 278 -3.43 6.44 16.85
N CYS A 279 -2.97 6.37 15.60
CA CYS A 279 -3.79 6.04 14.45
C CYS A 279 -3.44 4.63 13.95
N LEU A 280 -4.31 3.67 14.22
CA LEU A 280 -4.16 2.27 13.83
C LEU A 280 -4.84 2.02 12.48
N THR A 281 -4.38 2.76 11.47
CA THR A 281 -4.73 2.55 10.06
C THR A 281 -3.46 2.73 9.25
N GLY A 282 -3.19 1.84 8.28
CA GLY A 282 -1.89 1.81 7.60
C GLY A 282 -1.58 3.00 6.68
N PHE A 283 -0.52 3.76 6.99
CA PHE A 283 0.06 4.84 6.18
C PHE A 283 1.24 4.36 5.34
N PHE A 284 1.43 4.93 4.15
CA PHE A 284 2.70 4.75 3.41
C PHE A 284 3.83 5.37 4.21
N VAL A 285 4.91 4.62 4.44
CA VAL A 285 6.15 5.17 5.04
C VAL A 285 6.85 6.02 3.99
N LYS A 286 6.73 7.34 4.14
CA LYS A 286 7.37 8.36 3.30
C LYS A 286 7.41 9.70 4.02
N ASP A 287 8.11 10.66 3.44
CA ASP A 287 8.13 12.02 3.97
C ASP A 287 6.82 12.77 3.67
N TYR A 288 6.07 13.07 4.72
CA TYR A 288 4.87 13.91 4.66
C TYR A 288 5.17 15.37 5.05
N LEU A 289 6.44 15.79 5.21
CA LEU A 289 6.81 17.15 5.64
C LEU A 289 6.24 17.54 7.02
N VAL A 290 6.06 16.55 7.90
CA VAL A 290 5.52 16.67 9.27
C VAL A 290 6.38 15.88 10.26
N GLN A 291 7.68 15.76 9.97
CA GLN A 291 8.63 15.00 10.78
C GLN A 291 8.69 15.52 12.22
N ASP A 292 8.33 16.78 12.48
CA ASP A 292 8.31 17.38 13.81
C ASP A 292 7.06 17.03 14.63
N ASP A 293 6.00 16.53 14.00
CA ASP A 293 4.71 16.27 14.65
C ASP A 293 4.37 14.76 14.75
N MET A 294 4.88 13.94 13.83
CA MET A 294 4.43 12.55 13.63
C MET A 294 5.60 11.59 13.41
N ASP A 295 5.53 10.43 14.08
CA ASP A 295 6.41 9.28 13.87
C ASP A 295 5.63 8.06 13.35
N PHE A 296 6.37 7.13 12.73
CA PHE A 296 5.85 5.85 12.28
C PHE A 296 6.17 4.75 13.29
N THR A 297 5.24 3.81 13.47
CA THR A 297 5.57 2.53 14.12
C THR A 297 6.49 1.69 13.22
N VAL A 298 6.93 0.55 13.75
CA VAL A 298 7.49 -0.52 12.93
C VAL A 298 6.59 -0.86 11.75
N ALA A 299 7.21 -1.26 10.64
CA ALA A 299 6.55 -1.70 9.43
C ALA A 299 5.65 -2.91 9.69
N VAL A 300 4.40 -2.84 9.27
CA VAL A 300 3.36 -3.84 9.57
C VAL A 300 3.09 -4.74 8.37
N TYR A 301 3.07 -4.18 7.16
CA TYR A 301 2.94 -4.91 5.90
C TYR A 301 3.39 -4.04 4.73
N ASP A 302 3.47 -4.64 3.55
CA ASP A 302 3.79 -3.91 2.33
C ASP A 302 2.60 -3.84 1.36
N ASP A 303 2.63 -2.84 0.48
CA ASP A 303 1.66 -2.66 -0.57
C ASP A 303 2.29 -2.03 -1.82
N GLN A 304 1.55 -2.05 -2.92
CA GLN A 304 1.94 -1.44 -4.18
C GLN A 304 0.90 -0.43 -4.62
N LEU A 305 1.35 0.70 -5.15
CA LEU A 305 0.48 1.68 -5.77
C LEU A 305 0.46 1.38 -7.28
N CYS A 306 -0.68 0.90 -7.78
CA CYS A 306 -0.81 0.37 -9.13
C CYS A 306 -1.81 1.16 -9.96
N ILE A 307 -1.58 1.20 -11.27
CA ILE A 307 -2.53 1.75 -12.22
C ILE A 307 -3.47 0.64 -12.67
N TYR A 308 -4.77 0.94 -12.71
CA TYR A 308 -5.77 0.08 -13.30
C TYR A 308 -6.50 0.82 -14.43
N VAL A 309 -6.80 0.06 -15.48
CA VAL A 309 -7.40 0.55 -16.73
C VAL A 309 -8.63 -0.29 -17.06
N PRO A 310 -9.52 0.16 -17.96
CA PRO A 310 -10.56 -0.70 -18.50
C PRO A 310 -9.91 -1.91 -19.19
N LYS A 311 -10.48 -3.11 -19.01
CA LYS A 311 -10.00 -4.30 -19.72
C LYS A 311 -10.13 -4.10 -21.22
N ALA A 312 -9.17 -4.60 -22.00
CA ALA A 312 -9.25 -4.54 -23.46
C ALA A 312 -10.55 -5.18 -23.96
N SER A 313 -11.25 -4.53 -24.88
CA SER A 313 -12.53 -5.03 -25.37
C SER A 313 -12.34 -6.33 -26.18
N PRO A 314 -13.34 -7.22 -26.22
CA PRO A 314 -13.32 -8.36 -27.13
C PRO A 314 -13.29 -7.87 -28.57
N ILE A 315 -12.58 -8.60 -29.44
CA ILE A 315 -12.57 -8.34 -30.88
C ILE A 315 -13.98 -8.60 -31.44
N PRO A 316 -14.54 -7.67 -32.24
CA PRO A 316 -15.84 -7.88 -32.87
C PRO A 316 -15.88 -9.19 -33.66
N GLN A 317 -16.93 -9.97 -33.45
CA GLN A 317 -17.07 -11.30 -34.05
C GLN A 317 -17.07 -11.25 -35.59
N SER A 318 -17.58 -10.16 -36.18
CA SER A 318 -17.60 -9.97 -37.63
C SER A 318 -16.21 -10.01 -38.27
N ILE A 319 -15.16 -9.50 -37.59
CA ILE A 319 -13.78 -9.47 -38.12
C ILE A 319 -12.90 -10.59 -37.57
N LEU A 320 -13.44 -11.37 -36.62
CA LEU A 320 -12.75 -12.43 -35.92
C LEU A 320 -12.12 -13.50 -36.83
N PRO A 321 -12.73 -13.90 -37.97
CA PRO A 321 -12.10 -14.87 -38.89
C PRO A 321 -10.74 -14.43 -39.43
N ILE A 322 -10.45 -13.12 -39.49
CA ILE A 322 -9.14 -12.60 -39.93
C ILE A 322 -8.08 -12.88 -38.87
N PHE A 323 -8.46 -12.76 -37.59
CA PHE A 323 -7.58 -12.98 -36.43
C PHE A 323 -7.46 -14.45 -36.02
N ALA A 324 -8.22 -15.35 -36.66
CA ALA A 324 -8.11 -16.79 -36.42
C ALA A 324 -6.71 -17.34 -36.70
N VAL A 325 -5.97 -16.67 -37.60
CA VAL A 325 -4.61 -17.03 -37.97
C VAL A 325 -3.78 -15.74 -38.07
N GLY A 326 -2.50 -15.80 -37.69
CA GLY A 326 -1.60 -14.65 -37.76
C GLY A 326 -1.46 -14.07 -39.17
N TYR A 327 -1.25 -12.75 -39.28
CA TYR A 327 -1.12 -12.05 -40.56
C TYR A 327 0.03 -12.60 -41.42
N ASP A 328 1.12 -13.06 -40.80
CA ASP A 328 2.26 -13.68 -41.48
C ASP A 328 1.86 -14.95 -42.24
N ILE A 329 0.95 -15.75 -41.68
CA ILE A 329 0.47 -16.99 -42.29
C ILE A 329 -0.50 -16.66 -43.43
N TRP A 330 -1.36 -15.65 -43.29
CA TRP A 330 -2.20 -15.17 -44.38
C TRP A 330 -1.36 -14.68 -45.57
N LEU A 331 -0.34 -13.88 -45.29
CA LEU A 331 0.60 -13.41 -46.31
C LEU A 331 1.34 -14.57 -46.95
N GLY A 332 1.85 -15.51 -46.15
CA GLY A 332 2.49 -16.74 -46.62
C GLY A 332 1.56 -17.55 -47.51
N PHE A 333 0.30 -17.75 -47.13
CA PHE A 333 -0.70 -18.49 -47.91
C PHE A 333 -0.94 -17.86 -49.29
N ILE A 334 -1.08 -16.54 -49.36
CA ILE A 334 -1.28 -15.80 -50.61
C ILE A 334 -0.03 -15.87 -51.49
N LEU A 335 1.15 -15.61 -50.92
CA LEU A 335 2.41 -15.63 -51.67
C LEU A 335 2.73 -17.03 -52.20
N MET A 336 2.45 -18.07 -51.41
CA MET A 336 2.66 -19.45 -51.83
C MET A 336 1.78 -19.87 -53.00
N ALA A 337 0.55 -19.36 -53.10
CA ALA A 337 -0.30 -19.59 -54.27
C ALA A 337 0.36 -19.12 -55.57
N PHE A 338 0.98 -17.93 -55.55
CA PHE A 338 1.71 -17.40 -56.70
C PHE A 338 2.97 -18.20 -57.02
N VAL A 339 3.71 -18.65 -56.00
CA VAL A 339 4.88 -19.53 -56.18
C VAL A 339 4.45 -20.85 -56.82
N CYS A 340 3.37 -21.47 -56.34
CA CYS A 340 2.82 -22.69 -56.91
C CYS A 340 2.37 -22.50 -58.36
N ALA A 341 1.72 -21.37 -58.68
CA ALA A 341 1.31 -21.05 -60.05
C ALA A 341 2.53 -20.87 -60.96
N PHE A 342 3.59 -20.23 -60.46
CA PHE A 342 4.85 -20.08 -61.18
C PHE A 342 5.53 -21.44 -61.44
N ILE A 343 5.58 -22.32 -60.44
CA ILE A 343 6.13 -23.68 -60.58
C ILE A 343 5.34 -24.47 -61.63
N TRP A 344 4.00 -24.43 -61.59
CA TRP A 344 3.18 -25.12 -62.59
C TRP A 344 3.39 -24.53 -64.00
N LEU A 345 3.51 -23.21 -64.12
CA LEU A 345 3.84 -22.57 -65.39
C LEU A 345 5.21 -23.02 -65.92
N LEU A 346 6.22 -23.15 -65.04
CA LEU A 346 7.54 -23.65 -65.41
C LEU A 346 7.49 -25.11 -65.86
N LEU A 347 6.76 -25.98 -65.16
CA LEU A 347 6.50 -27.36 -65.58
C LEU A 347 5.82 -27.41 -66.96
N ARG A 348 4.86 -26.52 -67.20
CA ARG A 348 4.17 -26.42 -68.49
C ARG A 348 5.12 -26.02 -69.62
N VAL A 349 5.97 -25.02 -69.38
CA VAL A 349 6.98 -24.57 -70.36
C VAL A 349 7.97 -25.68 -70.68
N ILE A 350 8.42 -26.44 -69.67
CA ILE A 350 9.32 -27.59 -69.86
C ILE A 350 8.63 -28.69 -70.68
N ASN A 351 7.39 -29.06 -70.35
CA ASN A 351 6.63 -30.08 -71.09
C ASN A 351 6.39 -29.70 -72.56
N LEU A 352 6.19 -28.41 -72.84
CA LEU A 352 6.09 -27.86 -74.20
C LEU A 352 7.43 -27.92 -74.94
N ARG A 353 8.55 -27.58 -74.28
CA ARG A 353 9.89 -27.66 -74.89
C ARG A 353 10.30 -29.10 -75.20
N LEU A 354 9.96 -30.04 -74.32
CA LEU A 354 10.23 -31.47 -74.47
C LEU A 354 9.24 -32.17 -75.42
N ARG A 355 8.27 -31.45 -76.00
CA ARG A 355 7.21 -31.97 -76.90
C ARG A 355 6.36 -33.10 -76.27
N ILE A 356 6.26 -33.14 -74.95
CA ILE A 356 5.42 -34.09 -74.20
C ILE A 356 3.94 -33.72 -74.36
N VAL A 357 3.64 -32.42 -74.53
CA VAL A 357 2.29 -31.89 -74.77
C VAL A 357 2.28 -31.06 -76.05
N THR A 358 1.28 -31.28 -76.91
CA THR A 358 1.10 -30.54 -78.17
C THR A 358 0.04 -29.44 -78.02
N VAL A 359 0.35 -28.23 -78.51
CA VAL A 359 -0.57 -27.08 -78.41
C VAL A 359 -1.60 -27.15 -79.54
N ALA A 360 -2.81 -27.63 -79.23
CA ALA A 360 -3.96 -27.50 -80.11
C ALA A 360 -4.64 -26.12 -79.89
N GLY A 361 -4.35 -25.15 -80.76
CA GLY A 361 -5.22 -24.00 -81.05
C GLY A 361 -5.42 -22.89 -80.00
N ARG A 362 -4.95 -23.00 -78.74
CA ARG A 362 -5.06 -21.91 -77.73
C ARG A 362 -3.80 -21.03 -77.70
N ARG A 363 -3.97 -19.69 -77.60
CA ARG A 363 -2.85 -18.73 -77.43
C ARG A 363 -2.12 -18.99 -76.11
N LEU A 364 -0.78 -18.95 -76.10
CA LEU A 364 0.08 -19.22 -74.92
C LEU A 364 -0.34 -18.46 -73.66
N TRP A 365 -0.70 -17.18 -73.81
CA TRP A 365 -1.16 -16.33 -72.71
C TRP A 365 -2.47 -16.80 -72.06
N GLN A 366 -3.40 -17.36 -72.84
CA GLN A 366 -4.66 -17.89 -72.29
C GLN A 366 -4.41 -19.18 -71.48
N GLN A 367 -3.44 -19.99 -71.88
CA GLN A 367 -3.04 -21.17 -71.10
C GLN A 367 -2.34 -20.78 -69.79
N ALA A 368 -1.45 -19.78 -69.83
CA ALA A 368 -0.81 -19.26 -68.63
C ALA A 368 -1.84 -18.69 -67.63
N LEU A 369 -2.82 -17.91 -68.12
CA LEU A 369 -3.88 -17.36 -67.28
C LEU A 369 -4.77 -18.48 -66.70
N ALA A 370 -5.12 -19.49 -67.51
CA ALA A 370 -5.86 -20.66 -67.02
C ALA A 370 -5.10 -21.39 -65.91
N ILE A 371 -3.79 -21.62 -66.05
CA ILE A 371 -2.96 -22.25 -65.00
C ILE A 371 -2.97 -21.44 -63.71
N VAL A 372 -2.86 -20.12 -63.79
CA VAL A 372 -2.91 -19.27 -62.60
C VAL A 372 -4.27 -19.42 -61.91
N VAL A 373 -5.38 -19.30 -62.66
CA VAL A 373 -6.74 -19.47 -62.12
C VAL A 373 -6.94 -20.86 -61.53
N ASP A 374 -6.56 -21.92 -62.26
CA ASP A 374 -6.68 -23.31 -61.85
C ASP A 374 -5.85 -23.59 -60.58
N THR A 375 -4.69 -22.95 -60.43
CA THR A 375 -3.89 -23.02 -59.20
C THR A 375 -4.68 -22.45 -58.02
N TRP A 376 -5.29 -21.27 -58.18
CA TRP A 376 -6.09 -20.64 -57.12
C TRP A 376 -7.34 -21.46 -56.77
N VAL A 377 -8.01 -22.06 -57.76
CA VAL A 377 -9.16 -22.96 -57.59
C VAL A 377 -8.76 -24.15 -56.70
N VAL A 378 -7.66 -24.84 -57.02
CA VAL A 378 -7.15 -25.95 -56.22
C VAL A 378 -6.70 -25.49 -54.84
N TRP A 379 -6.03 -24.33 -54.75
CA TRP A 379 -5.51 -23.79 -53.50
C TRP A 379 -6.61 -23.48 -52.47
N VAL A 380 -7.80 -23.10 -52.95
CA VAL A 380 -9.00 -22.87 -52.11
C VAL A 380 -9.87 -24.13 -51.96
N ARG A 381 -9.33 -25.31 -52.31
CA ARG A 381 -9.99 -26.63 -52.20
C ARG A 381 -11.21 -26.81 -53.13
N VAL A 382 -11.23 -26.15 -54.27
CA VAL A 382 -12.26 -26.33 -55.31
C VAL A 382 -11.78 -27.33 -56.36
N ASN A 383 -12.72 -28.10 -56.93
CA ASN A 383 -12.42 -29.12 -57.93
C ASN A 383 -12.07 -28.52 -59.31
N LEU A 384 -11.03 -29.05 -59.94
CA LEU A 384 -10.69 -28.76 -61.33
C LEU A 384 -11.68 -29.43 -62.29
N SER A 385 -12.06 -28.72 -63.36
CA SER A 385 -12.91 -29.27 -64.42
C SER A 385 -12.15 -30.21 -65.37
N HIS A 386 -10.86 -29.97 -65.59
CA HIS A 386 -10.01 -30.78 -66.47
C HIS A 386 -8.62 -30.98 -65.86
N LEU A 387 -8.16 -32.23 -65.83
CA LEU A 387 -6.80 -32.56 -65.41
C LEU A 387 -5.83 -32.43 -66.59
N PRO A 388 -4.60 -31.93 -66.38
CA PRO A 388 -3.60 -31.83 -67.44
C PRO A 388 -3.16 -33.22 -67.92
N ASP A 389 -2.66 -33.31 -69.15
CA ASP A 389 -2.27 -34.58 -69.76
C ASP A 389 -0.94 -35.15 -69.21
N SER A 390 -0.07 -34.28 -68.67
CA SER A 390 1.24 -34.67 -68.15
C SER A 390 1.16 -35.26 -66.74
N TYR A 391 1.79 -36.42 -66.52
CA TYR A 391 1.89 -37.04 -65.19
C TYR A 391 2.60 -36.15 -64.15
N ALA A 392 3.62 -35.38 -64.57
CA ALA A 392 4.34 -34.48 -63.68
C ALA A 392 3.44 -33.33 -63.18
N GLU A 393 2.61 -32.78 -64.06
CA GLU A 393 1.62 -31.74 -63.69
C GLU A 393 0.55 -32.33 -62.76
N ARG A 394 0.06 -33.55 -63.03
CA ARG A 394 -0.90 -34.24 -62.15
C ARG A 394 -0.35 -34.51 -60.76
N MET A 395 0.91 -34.94 -60.65
CA MET A 395 1.54 -35.21 -59.36
C MET A 395 1.72 -33.92 -58.54
N PHE A 396 2.06 -32.81 -59.21
CA PHE A 396 2.14 -31.49 -58.59
C PHE A 396 0.76 -30.97 -58.11
N ILE A 397 -0.28 -31.14 -58.92
CA ILE A 397 -1.66 -30.79 -58.50
C ILE A 397 -2.07 -31.65 -57.30
N GLY A 398 -1.74 -32.95 -57.31
CA GLY A 398 -2.02 -33.85 -56.19
C GLY A 398 -1.36 -33.41 -54.88
N SER A 399 -0.09 -32.98 -54.93
CA SER A 399 0.58 -32.42 -53.75
C SER A 399 -0.01 -31.07 -53.32
N LEU A 400 -0.38 -30.20 -54.28
CA LEU A 400 -1.05 -28.93 -54.02
C LEU A 400 -2.40 -29.14 -53.31
N CYS A 401 -3.20 -30.11 -53.76
CA CYS A 401 -4.45 -30.50 -53.10
C CYS A 401 -4.19 -30.94 -51.66
N LEU A 402 -3.19 -31.78 -51.42
CA LEU A 402 -2.88 -32.26 -50.06
C LEU A 402 -2.52 -31.11 -49.12
N VAL A 403 -1.67 -30.17 -49.58
CA VAL A 403 -1.33 -28.96 -48.81
C VAL A 403 -2.55 -28.10 -48.53
N SER A 404 -3.43 -27.90 -49.52
CA SER A 404 -4.66 -27.11 -49.38
C SER A 404 -5.61 -27.71 -48.32
N VAL A 405 -5.70 -29.04 -48.24
CA VAL A 405 -6.52 -29.75 -47.25
C VAL A 405 -5.96 -29.56 -45.84
N ILE A 406 -4.64 -29.70 -45.68
CA ILE A 406 -3.98 -29.47 -44.38
C ILE A 406 -4.23 -28.03 -43.91
N PHE A 407 -4.02 -27.04 -44.79
CA PHE A 407 -4.27 -25.64 -44.45
C PHE A 407 -5.74 -25.39 -44.08
N GLY A 408 -6.68 -25.96 -44.86
CA GLY A 408 -8.10 -25.88 -44.58
C GLY A 408 -8.46 -26.44 -43.19
N ALA A 409 -7.90 -27.59 -42.82
CA ALA A 409 -8.12 -28.20 -41.50
C ALA A 409 -7.56 -27.34 -40.36
N ILE A 410 -6.36 -26.76 -40.52
CA ILE A 410 -5.76 -25.86 -39.52
C ILE A 410 -6.61 -24.59 -39.37
N PHE A 411 -7.06 -24.02 -40.48
CA PHE A 411 -7.90 -22.82 -40.48
C PHE A 411 -9.24 -23.08 -39.79
N GLU A 412 -9.94 -24.17 -40.14
CA GLU A 412 -11.20 -24.57 -39.53
C GLU A 412 -11.06 -24.83 -38.02
N SER A 413 -9.99 -25.50 -37.60
CA SER A 413 -9.69 -25.76 -36.18
C SER A 413 -9.39 -24.47 -35.40
N SER A 414 -8.61 -23.56 -35.98
CA SER A 414 -8.27 -22.28 -35.35
C SER A 414 -9.50 -21.37 -35.26
N LEU A 415 -10.31 -21.33 -36.32
CA LEU A 415 -11.57 -20.59 -36.35
C LEU A 415 -12.54 -21.09 -35.27
N ALA A 416 -12.71 -22.41 -35.14
CA ALA A 416 -13.54 -22.99 -34.09
C ALA A 416 -13.07 -22.59 -32.69
N THR A 417 -11.75 -22.65 -32.44
CA THR A 417 -11.14 -22.25 -31.16
C THR A 417 -11.45 -20.80 -30.81
N VAL A 418 -11.33 -19.90 -31.79
CA VAL A 418 -11.52 -18.46 -31.59
C VAL A 418 -12.99 -18.07 -31.41
N TYR A 419 -13.94 -18.85 -31.95
CA TYR A 419 -15.37 -18.67 -31.64
C TYR A 419 -15.75 -19.22 -30.26
N ILE A 420 -15.06 -20.25 -29.77
CA ILE A 420 -15.26 -20.78 -28.41
C ILE A 420 -14.69 -19.82 -27.37
N HIS A 421 -13.47 -19.32 -27.62
CA HIS A 421 -12.77 -18.40 -26.73
C HIS A 421 -12.57 -17.04 -27.42
N PRO A 422 -13.37 -16.01 -27.09
CA PRO A 422 -13.27 -14.72 -27.75
C PRO A 422 -11.90 -14.10 -27.54
N LEU A 423 -11.24 -13.75 -28.65
CA LEU A 423 -10.00 -12.98 -28.63
C LEU A 423 -10.29 -11.55 -28.16
N HIS A 424 -9.36 -10.98 -27.40
CA HIS A 424 -9.41 -9.61 -26.91
C HIS A 424 -8.27 -8.80 -27.54
N TYR A 425 -8.42 -7.48 -27.60
CA TYR A 425 -7.30 -6.61 -27.96
C TYR A 425 -6.17 -6.71 -26.92
N LYS A 426 -4.97 -6.27 -27.30
CA LYS A 426 -3.81 -6.25 -26.39
C LYS A 426 -4.11 -5.36 -25.19
N ASP A 427 -3.93 -5.90 -23.99
CA ASP A 427 -4.00 -5.13 -22.75
C ASP A 427 -2.80 -4.19 -22.59
N ILE A 428 -2.97 -3.15 -21.77
CA ILE A 428 -1.88 -2.27 -21.34
C ILE A 428 -1.02 -3.05 -20.33
N MET A 429 0.23 -3.32 -20.68
CA MET A 429 1.14 -4.13 -19.88
C MET A 429 2.22 -3.29 -19.17
N THR A 430 2.63 -2.19 -19.78
CA THR A 430 3.73 -1.34 -19.32
C THR A 430 3.29 0.10 -19.10
N MET A 431 4.08 0.87 -18.35
CA MET A 431 3.89 2.32 -18.21
C MET A 431 4.05 3.06 -19.54
N GLN A 432 4.85 2.52 -20.47
CA GLN A 432 4.95 3.07 -21.83
C GLN A 432 3.65 2.87 -22.62
N ASP A 433 3.08 1.66 -22.58
CA ASP A 433 1.77 1.39 -23.22
C ASP A 433 0.68 2.31 -22.63
N LEU A 434 0.75 2.62 -21.33
CA LEU A 434 -0.16 3.56 -20.67
C LEU A 434 0.02 4.99 -21.20
N ASP A 435 1.26 5.46 -21.36
CA ASP A 435 1.52 6.78 -21.92
C ASP A 435 1.01 6.88 -23.38
N ASP A 436 1.31 5.87 -24.19
CA ASP A 436 0.89 5.77 -25.60
C ASP A 436 -0.65 5.69 -25.75
N SER A 437 -1.34 5.09 -24.77
CA SER A 437 -2.81 5.02 -24.75
C SER A 437 -3.50 6.39 -24.62
N GLY A 438 -2.80 7.40 -24.09
CA GLY A 438 -3.33 8.74 -23.87
C GLY A 438 -4.38 8.83 -22.75
N LEU A 439 -4.57 7.77 -21.96
CA LEU A 439 -5.52 7.76 -20.84
C LEU A 439 -5.07 8.73 -19.73
N LYS A 440 -6.02 9.47 -19.16
CA LYS A 440 -5.80 10.27 -17.95
C LYS A 440 -5.85 9.37 -16.73
N VAL A 441 -4.93 9.56 -15.80
CA VAL A 441 -4.84 8.78 -14.56
C VAL A 441 -5.52 9.56 -13.43
N VAL A 442 -6.64 9.05 -12.95
CA VAL A 442 -7.45 9.68 -11.90
C VAL A 442 -7.01 9.22 -10.52
N TYR A 443 -6.77 10.17 -9.62
CA TYR A 443 -6.43 9.91 -8.21
C TYR A 443 -7.37 10.67 -7.27
N LYS A 444 -7.53 10.16 -6.03
CA LYS A 444 -8.38 10.77 -4.99
C LYS A 444 -7.58 11.60 -4.00
N TYR A 445 -6.60 10.98 -3.33
CA TYR A 445 -5.81 11.63 -2.30
C TYR A 445 -4.56 12.27 -2.90
N THR A 446 -4.28 13.52 -2.54
CA THR A 446 -3.05 14.22 -2.98
C THR A 446 -1.79 13.48 -2.54
N SER A 447 -1.84 12.85 -1.38
CA SER A 447 -0.78 11.98 -0.86
C SER A 447 -0.46 10.79 -1.75
N MET A 448 -1.32 10.39 -2.69
CA MET A 448 -0.97 9.37 -3.69
C MET A 448 -0.25 9.97 -4.89
N ALA A 449 -0.52 11.24 -5.25
CA ALA A 449 -0.05 11.86 -6.47
C ALA A 449 1.33 12.49 -6.34
N ASP A 450 1.65 13.07 -5.18
CA ASP A 450 2.89 13.84 -4.95
C ASP A 450 4.16 13.07 -5.33
N ASP A 451 4.12 11.74 -5.21
CA ASP A 451 5.28 10.88 -5.41
C ASP A 451 4.99 9.63 -6.27
N LEU A 452 3.88 9.63 -7.03
CA LEU A 452 3.49 8.55 -7.95
C LEU A 452 4.43 8.44 -9.16
N PHE A 453 4.66 9.58 -9.83
CA PHE A 453 5.50 9.68 -11.02
C PHE A 453 6.53 10.79 -10.83
N PHE A 454 7.72 10.44 -10.34
CA PHE A 454 8.81 11.39 -10.20
C PHE A 454 9.25 11.90 -11.59
N SER A 455 8.98 13.17 -11.87
CA SER A 455 9.27 13.75 -13.18
C SER A 455 10.77 13.85 -13.47
N GLU A 456 11.61 13.86 -12.44
CA GLU A 456 13.07 13.96 -12.55
C GLU A 456 13.74 12.62 -12.91
N THR A 457 13.08 11.48 -12.65
CA THR A 457 13.69 10.17 -12.87
C THR A 457 13.62 9.73 -14.32
N SER A 458 12.59 10.15 -15.08
CA SER A 458 12.39 9.73 -16.46
C SER A 458 11.50 10.68 -17.25
N PRO A 459 11.77 10.93 -18.55
CA PRO A 459 10.87 11.68 -19.42
C PRO A 459 9.49 11.02 -19.55
N LEU A 460 9.40 9.69 -19.44
CA LEU A 460 8.13 8.95 -19.43
C LEU A 460 7.29 9.35 -18.21
N PHE A 461 7.88 9.37 -17.02
CA PHE A 461 7.18 9.77 -15.80
C PHE A 461 6.82 11.25 -15.83
N ALA A 462 7.63 12.12 -16.43
CA ALA A 462 7.26 13.51 -16.65
C ALA A 462 6.05 13.66 -17.60
N SER A 463 5.92 12.78 -18.61
CA SER A 463 4.74 12.74 -19.50
C SER A 463 3.49 12.25 -18.75
N LEU A 464 3.61 11.14 -18.01
CA LEU A 464 2.52 10.57 -17.21
C LEU A 464 2.06 11.50 -16.09
N ASN A 465 2.98 12.22 -15.45
CA ASN A 465 2.65 13.20 -14.42
C ASN A 465 1.74 14.33 -14.95
N LYS A 466 1.92 14.74 -16.22
CA LYS A 466 1.04 15.72 -16.88
C LYS A 466 -0.36 15.17 -17.18
N LYS A 467 -0.54 13.85 -17.18
CA LYS A 467 -1.81 13.15 -17.42
C LYS A 467 -2.56 12.82 -16.12
N LEU A 468 -2.01 13.16 -14.95
CA LEU A 468 -2.70 13.02 -13.69
C LEU A 468 -3.88 13.98 -13.58
N TRP A 469 -4.99 13.47 -13.08
CA TRP A 469 -6.21 14.25 -12.88
C TRP A 469 -6.76 14.01 -11.47
N TRP A 470 -6.86 15.09 -10.69
CA TRP A 470 -7.35 15.03 -9.32
C TRP A 470 -8.87 15.00 -9.30
N ASN A 471 -9.44 13.95 -8.70
CA ASN A 471 -10.85 13.93 -8.36
C ASN A 471 -11.06 14.38 -6.91
N ARG A 472 -11.69 15.55 -6.74
CA ARG A 472 -11.98 16.14 -5.43
C ARG A 472 -13.15 15.48 -4.71
N ASP A 473 -13.98 14.71 -5.41
CA ASP A 473 -15.08 13.98 -4.79
C ASP A 473 -14.57 12.69 -4.16
N LEU A 474 -14.38 12.72 -2.83
CA LEU A 474 -13.95 11.56 -2.05
C LEU A 474 -14.95 10.39 -2.11
N ASN A 475 -16.24 10.70 -2.29
CA ASN A 475 -17.32 9.71 -2.35
C ASN A 475 -17.47 9.07 -3.74
N ALA A 476 -16.89 9.67 -4.79
CA ALA A 476 -16.97 9.12 -6.15
C ALA A 476 -16.27 7.77 -6.26
N ASP A 477 -16.92 6.76 -6.80
CA ASP A 477 -16.30 5.46 -7.06
C ASP A 477 -15.58 5.48 -8.42
N VAL A 478 -14.33 5.99 -8.41
CA VAL A 478 -13.47 6.06 -9.60
C VAL A 478 -13.29 4.67 -10.23
N THR A 479 -13.24 3.61 -9.42
CA THR A 479 -13.07 2.25 -9.94
C THR A 479 -14.29 1.81 -10.74
N LEU A 480 -15.49 2.08 -10.22
CA LEU A 480 -16.74 1.84 -10.95
C LEU A 480 -16.81 2.64 -12.25
N GLU A 481 -16.40 3.91 -12.23
CA GLU A 481 -16.41 4.75 -13.44
C GLU A 481 -15.45 4.23 -14.52
N VAL A 482 -14.25 3.80 -14.14
CA VAL A 482 -13.28 3.16 -15.05
C VAL A 482 -13.86 1.85 -15.61
N ALA A 483 -14.54 1.06 -14.79
CA ALA A 483 -15.13 -0.21 -15.19
C ALA A 483 -16.37 -0.10 -16.12
N THR A 484 -17.09 1.02 -16.07
CA THR A 484 -18.39 1.19 -16.77
C THR A 484 -18.33 2.16 -17.94
N VAL A 485 -17.76 3.35 -17.72
CA VAL A 485 -17.66 4.41 -18.74
C VAL A 485 -16.40 4.22 -19.58
N GLY A 486 -15.32 3.79 -18.95
CA GLY A 486 -14.00 3.70 -19.58
C GLY A 486 -13.40 5.07 -19.92
N GLY A 487 -12.41 5.08 -20.81
CA GLY A 487 -11.76 6.31 -21.30
C GLY A 487 -10.82 7.01 -20.30
N LYS A 488 -10.60 6.41 -19.13
CA LYS A 488 -9.68 6.88 -18.09
C LYS A 488 -9.04 5.70 -17.37
N ALA A 489 -7.90 5.96 -16.74
CA ALA A 489 -7.23 5.05 -15.82
C ALA A 489 -7.42 5.55 -14.40
N GLY A 490 -7.30 4.66 -13.41
CA GLY A 490 -7.28 5.03 -12.00
C GLY A 490 -6.01 4.54 -11.32
N VAL A 491 -5.68 5.17 -10.19
CA VAL A 491 -4.61 4.71 -9.30
C VAL A 491 -5.20 4.28 -7.96
N SER A 492 -4.78 3.12 -7.47
CA SER A 492 -5.15 2.64 -6.14
C SER A 492 -4.11 1.66 -5.63
N ARG A 493 -4.20 1.34 -4.34
CA ARG A 493 -3.38 0.30 -3.73
C ARG A 493 -3.77 -1.06 -4.33
N TYR A 494 -2.78 -1.90 -4.62
CA TYR A 494 -3.01 -3.24 -5.16
C TYR A 494 -3.94 -4.03 -4.23
N ASN A 495 -3.64 -4.03 -2.92
CA ASN A 495 -4.49 -4.72 -1.97
C ASN A 495 -5.90 -4.11 -1.90
N SER A 496 -6.09 -2.79 -2.05
CA SER A 496 -7.45 -2.20 -2.18
C SER A 496 -8.20 -2.76 -3.38
N LEU A 497 -7.55 -2.88 -4.54
CA LEU A 497 -8.19 -3.41 -5.76
C LEU A 497 -8.61 -4.87 -5.56
N ILE A 498 -7.76 -5.69 -4.94
CA ILE A 498 -8.07 -7.09 -4.62
C ILE A 498 -9.16 -7.21 -3.54
N MET A 499 -9.22 -6.29 -2.58
CA MET A 499 -10.13 -6.40 -1.43
C MET A 499 -11.50 -5.78 -1.65
N GLU A 500 -11.57 -4.68 -2.39
CA GLU A 500 -12.80 -3.90 -2.62
C GLU A 500 -13.33 -4.03 -4.05
N SER A 501 -12.43 -4.21 -5.03
CA SER A 501 -12.76 -4.20 -6.47
C SER A 501 -12.59 -5.57 -7.15
N ALA A 502 -12.57 -6.65 -6.35
CA ALA A 502 -12.44 -8.02 -6.85
C ALA A 502 -13.52 -8.39 -7.87
N ASN A 503 -14.74 -7.87 -7.71
CA ASN A 503 -15.84 -8.08 -8.66
C ASN A 503 -15.45 -7.63 -10.09
N PHE A 504 -14.85 -6.44 -10.24
CA PHE A 504 -14.47 -5.88 -11.54
C PHE A 504 -13.27 -6.60 -12.15
N LEU A 505 -12.37 -7.12 -11.32
CA LEU A 505 -11.23 -7.92 -11.77
C LEU A 505 -11.68 -9.29 -12.28
N LEU A 506 -12.52 -9.97 -11.50
CA LEU A 506 -12.99 -11.31 -11.85
C LEU A 506 -13.97 -11.29 -13.04
N THR A 507 -14.78 -10.24 -13.17
CA THR A 507 -15.64 -10.03 -14.36
C THR A 507 -14.90 -9.45 -15.55
N GLN A 508 -13.57 -9.31 -15.47
CA GLN A 508 -12.72 -8.77 -16.55
C GLN A 508 -13.19 -7.40 -17.07
N ARG A 509 -13.67 -6.52 -16.19
CA ARG A 509 -14.04 -5.13 -16.55
C ARG A 509 -12.88 -4.16 -16.37
N ILE A 510 -12.01 -4.43 -15.40
CA ILE A 510 -10.79 -3.68 -15.17
C ILE A 510 -9.58 -4.61 -15.29
N TRP A 511 -8.45 -4.00 -15.63
CA TRP A 511 -7.16 -4.64 -15.75
C TRP A 511 -6.15 -3.85 -14.92
N ILE A 512 -5.41 -4.53 -14.05
CA ILE A 512 -4.31 -3.92 -13.31
C ILE A 512 -3.08 -4.02 -14.21
N VAL A 513 -2.44 -2.89 -14.49
CA VAL A 513 -1.20 -2.89 -15.26
C VAL A 513 -0.13 -3.61 -14.43
N PRO A 514 0.51 -4.67 -14.95
CA PRO A 514 1.47 -5.47 -14.18
C PRO A 514 2.68 -4.68 -13.67
N GLU A 515 3.11 -3.67 -14.43
CA GLU A 515 4.16 -2.74 -14.01
C GLU A 515 3.59 -1.67 -13.06
N CYS A 516 3.62 -1.91 -11.75
CA CYS A 516 3.19 -0.91 -10.78
C CYS A 516 4.28 0.17 -10.58
N PRO A 517 3.93 1.48 -10.58
CA PRO A 517 4.90 2.55 -10.47
C PRO A 517 5.63 2.61 -9.13
N LYS A 518 5.02 2.12 -8.03
CA LYS A 518 5.62 2.26 -6.70
C LYS A 518 5.27 1.15 -5.72
N TYR A 519 6.25 0.82 -4.88
CA TYR A 519 6.13 -0.08 -3.74
C TYR A 519 6.27 0.72 -2.44
N TYR A 520 5.45 0.44 -1.45
CA TYR A 520 5.50 1.09 -0.15
C TYR A 520 5.44 0.07 0.97
N THR A 521 6.21 0.36 2.00
CA THR A 521 6.03 -0.21 3.33
C THR A 521 4.98 0.58 4.09
N ILE A 522 4.18 -0.12 4.89
CA ILE A 522 3.03 0.42 5.59
C ILE A 522 3.25 0.34 7.10
N SER A 523 3.06 1.46 7.79
CA SER A 523 3.14 1.57 9.25
C SER A 523 1.91 2.28 9.80
N TYR A 524 1.68 2.12 11.11
CA TYR A 524 0.77 3.00 11.83
C TYR A 524 1.50 4.31 12.18
N VAL A 525 0.73 5.33 12.55
CA VAL A 525 1.27 6.65 12.87
C VAL A 525 0.85 7.08 14.27
N LEU A 526 1.76 7.80 14.94
CA LEU A 526 1.61 8.31 16.29
C LEU A 526 2.25 9.70 16.39
N PRO A 527 1.83 10.54 17.36
CA PRO A 527 2.50 11.81 17.61
C PRO A 527 3.98 11.61 17.91
N ARG A 528 4.83 12.54 17.48
CA ARG A 528 6.28 12.46 17.71
C ARG A 528 6.61 12.29 19.20
N ASP A 529 7.57 11.41 19.47
CA ASP A 529 8.03 11.03 20.80
C ASP A 529 6.86 10.56 21.72
N ALA A 530 5.93 9.74 21.21
CA ALA A 530 4.81 9.25 22.02
C ALA A 530 5.30 8.30 23.12
N PRO A 531 4.80 8.41 24.37
CA PRO A 531 5.29 7.59 25.49
C PRO A 531 5.18 6.07 25.31
N TRP A 532 4.17 5.62 24.56
CA TRP A 532 3.89 4.21 24.32
C TRP A 532 4.52 3.67 23.03
N GLU A 533 5.28 4.47 22.28
CA GLU A 533 5.85 4.07 21.00
C GLU A 533 6.65 2.77 21.10
N GLU A 534 7.59 2.69 22.04
CA GLU A 534 8.46 1.52 22.22
C GLU A 534 7.66 0.27 22.62
N ALA A 535 6.69 0.43 23.53
CA ALA A 535 5.84 -0.67 23.97
C ALA A 535 4.96 -1.20 22.82
N VAL A 536 4.36 -0.30 22.04
CA VAL A 536 3.57 -0.65 20.85
C VAL A 536 4.45 -1.34 19.80
N ASN A 537 5.61 -0.77 19.48
CA ASN A 537 6.56 -1.33 18.51
C ASN A 537 7.02 -2.73 18.93
N THR A 538 7.31 -2.94 20.22
CA THR A 538 7.69 -4.25 20.75
C THR A 538 6.59 -5.28 20.56
N GLN A 539 5.33 -4.95 20.86
CA GLN A 539 4.21 -5.87 20.63
C GLN A 539 3.94 -6.11 19.15
N LEU A 540 4.02 -5.07 18.30
CA LEU A 540 3.88 -5.22 16.85
C LEU A 540 4.93 -6.17 16.27
N LEU A 541 6.20 -6.03 16.68
CA LEU A 541 7.27 -6.94 16.28
C LEU A 541 7.00 -8.38 16.73
N ARG A 542 6.45 -8.59 17.94
CA ARG A 542 6.04 -9.93 18.40
C ARG A 542 4.91 -10.51 17.56
N LEU A 543 3.89 -9.71 17.23
CA LEU A 543 2.78 -10.12 16.36
C LEU A 543 3.25 -10.47 14.94
N LEU A 544 4.22 -9.71 14.41
CA LEU A 544 4.86 -9.98 13.11
C LEU A 544 5.69 -11.26 13.14
N ASN A 545 6.55 -11.44 14.15
CA ASN A 545 7.37 -12.63 14.32
C ASN A 545 6.54 -13.90 14.52
N ALA A 546 5.38 -13.79 15.16
CA ALA A 546 4.41 -14.88 15.29
C ALA A 546 3.64 -15.16 13.99
N GLY A 547 3.75 -14.31 12.97
CA GLY A 547 3.03 -14.43 11.70
C GLY A 547 1.53 -14.10 11.78
N LEU A 548 1.07 -13.49 12.87
CA LEU A 548 -0.36 -13.24 13.10
C LEU A 548 -0.93 -12.23 12.11
N ILE A 549 -0.23 -11.13 11.88
CA ILE A 549 -0.66 -10.08 10.94
C ILE A 549 -0.76 -10.64 9.52
N HIS A 550 0.25 -11.41 9.10
CA HIS A 550 0.24 -12.07 7.79
C HIS A 550 -0.94 -13.05 7.66
N LYS A 551 -1.19 -13.86 8.69
CA LYS A 551 -2.33 -14.78 8.73
C LYS A 551 -3.66 -14.02 8.60
N TRP A 552 -3.88 -12.96 9.37
CA TRP A 552 -5.10 -12.16 9.30
C TRP A 552 -5.32 -11.54 7.91
N ILE A 553 -4.26 -11.06 7.25
CA ILE A 553 -4.33 -10.58 5.87
C ILE A 553 -4.77 -11.71 4.91
N LEU A 554 -4.17 -12.89 5.03
CA LEU A 554 -4.53 -14.05 4.20
C LEU A 554 -5.97 -14.48 4.43
N ASP A 555 -6.40 -14.57 5.69
CA ASP A 555 -7.77 -14.94 6.06
C ASP A 555 -8.78 -13.95 5.47
N GLN A 556 -8.50 -12.65 5.53
CA GLN A 556 -9.37 -11.64 4.95
C GLN A 556 -9.42 -11.71 3.42
N LYS A 557 -8.28 -11.88 2.75
CA LYS A 557 -8.19 -12.08 1.29
C LYS A 557 -8.96 -13.33 0.85
N TYR A 558 -8.81 -14.42 1.59
CA TYR A 558 -9.51 -15.68 1.34
C TYR A 558 -11.03 -15.51 1.46
N ARG A 559 -11.51 -14.84 2.52
CA ARG A 559 -12.94 -14.54 2.71
C ARG A 559 -13.52 -13.73 1.55
N VAL A 560 -12.80 -12.71 1.06
CA VAL A 560 -13.23 -11.92 -0.11
C VAL A 560 -13.30 -12.79 -1.36
N THR A 561 -12.26 -13.58 -1.62
CA THR A 561 -12.16 -14.45 -2.79
C THR A 561 -13.30 -15.48 -2.82
N MET A 562 -13.56 -16.14 -1.69
CA MET A 562 -14.64 -17.11 -1.54
C MET A 562 -16.00 -16.46 -1.81
N ARG A 563 -16.27 -15.31 -1.17
CA ARG A 563 -17.54 -14.59 -1.36
C ARG A 563 -17.75 -14.21 -2.83
N MET A 564 -16.72 -13.70 -3.51
CA MET A 564 -16.83 -13.29 -4.91
C MET A 564 -17.02 -14.49 -5.84
N ARG A 565 -16.31 -15.60 -5.60
CA ARG A 565 -16.45 -16.81 -6.42
C ARG A 565 -17.86 -17.40 -6.32
N THR A 566 -18.46 -17.39 -5.14
CA THR A 566 -19.86 -17.80 -4.97
C THR A 566 -20.81 -16.94 -5.79
N ILE A 567 -20.63 -15.61 -5.79
CA ILE A 567 -21.46 -14.67 -6.56
C ILE A 567 -21.31 -14.92 -8.08
N LEU A 568 -20.09 -15.16 -8.55
CA LEU A 568 -19.82 -15.41 -9.96
C LEU A 568 -20.39 -16.73 -10.44
N ASN A 569 -20.20 -17.81 -9.69
CA ASN A 569 -20.77 -19.11 -10.03
C ASN A 569 -22.30 -19.02 -10.14
N GLN A 570 -22.96 -18.31 -9.21
CA GLN A 570 -24.41 -18.07 -9.28
C GLN A 570 -24.81 -17.25 -10.52
N ALA A 571 -23.98 -16.30 -10.95
CA ALA A 571 -24.23 -15.53 -12.17
C ALA A 571 -24.03 -16.36 -13.44
N GLU A 572 -23.01 -17.24 -13.47
CA GLU A 572 -22.75 -18.17 -14.57
C GLU A 572 -23.84 -19.24 -14.69
N ASP A 573 -24.31 -19.81 -13.58
CA ASP A 573 -25.39 -20.80 -13.58
C ASP A 573 -26.70 -20.23 -14.16
N ASN A 574 -26.90 -18.91 -14.05
CA ASN A 574 -28.04 -18.20 -14.62
C ASN A 574 -27.82 -17.77 -16.09
N ALA A 575 -26.59 -17.79 -16.58
CA ALA A 575 -26.26 -17.44 -17.95
C ALA A 575 -26.34 -18.69 -18.85
N SER A 576 -27.05 -18.59 -19.98
CA SER A 576 -27.15 -19.72 -20.92
C SER A 576 -25.76 -20.10 -21.44
N PRO A 577 -25.29 -21.35 -21.27
CA PRO A 577 -23.93 -21.76 -21.62
C PRO A 577 -23.66 -21.84 -23.13
N ILE A 578 -24.69 -21.70 -23.96
CA ILE A 578 -24.62 -21.86 -25.41
C ILE A 578 -25.00 -20.53 -26.06
N ARG A 579 -24.00 -19.83 -26.60
CA ARG A 579 -24.22 -18.65 -27.43
C ARG A 579 -24.56 -19.07 -28.85
N VAL A 580 -25.69 -18.58 -29.36
CA VAL A 580 -26.13 -18.82 -30.75
C VAL A 580 -25.44 -17.80 -31.67
N LEU A 581 -24.79 -18.30 -32.73
CA LEU A 581 -24.20 -17.46 -33.80
C LEU A 581 -25.30 -16.69 -34.53
N THR A 582 -25.12 -15.37 -34.65
CA THR A 582 -26.06 -14.47 -35.32
C THR A 582 -25.57 -14.08 -36.71
N ILE A 583 -26.47 -13.53 -37.54
CA ILE A 583 -26.10 -12.98 -38.86
C ILE A 583 -25.06 -11.85 -38.73
N GLY A 584 -25.08 -11.12 -37.60
CA GLY A 584 -24.09 -10.08 -37.30
C GLY A 584 -22.65 -10.63 -37.23
N ASP A 585 -22.49 -11.86 -36.76
CA ASP A 585 -21.18 -12.50 -36.62
C ASP A 585 -20.61 -12.94 -37.98
N LEU A 586 -21.47 -13.15 -38.99
CA LEU A 586 -21.10 -13.63 -40.34
C LEU A 586 -20.95 -12.51 -41.38
N GLN A 587 -21.01 -11.24 -40.99
CA GLN A 587 -21.02 -10.09 -41.91
C GLN A 587 -19.83 -10.07 -42.88
N LEU A 588 -18.62 -10.36 -42.40
CA LEU A 588 -17.41 -10.37 -43.24
C LEU A 588 -17.51 -11.40 -44.37
N ALA A 589 -18.05 -12.58 -44.10
CA ALA A 589 -18.22 -13.61 -45.13
C ALA A 589 -19.17 -13.11 -46.25
N PHE A 590 -20.27 -12.46 -45.87
CA PHE A 590 -21.18 -11.84 -46.85
C PHE A 590 -20.51 -10.71 -47.63
N TYR A 591 -19.72 -9.85 -46.98
CA TYR A 591 -19.00 -8.79 -47.67
C TYR A 591 -17.98 -9.34 -48.68
N VAL A 592 -17.25 -10.40 -48.33
CA VAL A 592 -16.30 -11.06 -49.25
C VAL A 592 -17.03 -11.63 -50.47
N VAL A 593 -18.18 -12.28 -50.29
CA VAL A 593 -18.98 -12.83 -51.40
C VAL A 593 -19.53 -11.73 -52.29
N ILE A 594 -20.09 -10.65 -51.72
CA ILE A 594 -20.66 -9.53 -52.48
C ILE A 594 -19.57 -8.82 -53.29
N VAL A 595 -18.44 -8.50 -52.65
CA VAL A 595 -17.32 -7.81 -53.33
C VAL A 595 -16.71 -8.73 -54.39
N GLY A 596 -16.51 -10.01 -54.09
CA GLY A 596 -15.97 -10.99 -55.03
C GLY A 596 -16.87 -11.19 -56.26
N THR A 597 -18.19 -11.30 -56.07
CA THR A 597 -19.15 -11.42 -57.18
C THR A 597 -19.25 -10.14 -58.00
N LEU A 598 -19.16 -8.96 -57.38
CA LEU A 598 -19.10 -7.68 -58.08
C LEU A 598 -17.85 -7.56 -58.94
N LEU A 599 -16.68 -7.92 -58.41
CA LEU A 599 -15.42 -7.93 -59.15
C LEU A 599 -15.46 -8.94 -60.32
N ALA A 600 -16.00 -10.13 -60.10
CA ALA A 600 -16.16 -11.13 -61.16
C ALA A 600 -17.11 -10.65 -62.26
N SER A 601 -18.20 -9.98 -61.89
CA SER A 601 -19.16 -9.39 -62.83
C SER A 601 -18.53 -8.28 -63.67
N LEU A 602 -17.73 -7.41 -63.06
CA LEU A 602 -16.96 -6.38 -63.75
C LEU A 602 -15.93 -6.98 -64.70
N GLY A 603 -15.23 -8.04 -64.28
CA GLY A 603 -14.30 -8.80 -65.13
C GLY A 603 -15.01 -9.37 -66.36
N PHE A 604 -16.15 -10.04 -66.16
CA PHE A 604 -16.96 -10.59 -67.25
C PHE A 604 -17.46 -9.52 -68.23
N ILE A 605 -17.93 -8.37 -67.74
CA ILE A 605 -18.33 -7.24 -68.58
C ILE A 605 -17.12 -6.72 -69.36
N GLY A 606 -15.96 -6.58 -68.72
CA GLY A 606 -14.71 -6.18 -69.35
C GLY A 606 -14.28 -7.12 -70.48
N GLU A 607 -14.32 -8.43 -70.23
CA GLU A 607 -14.06 -9.45 -71.25
C GLU A 607 -15.04 -9.33 -72.42
N HIS A 608 -16.34 -9.15 -72.14
CA HIS A 608 -17.35 -9.05 -73.20
C HIS A 608 -17.18 -7.79 -74.06
N VAL A 609 -16.85 -6.65 -73.44
CA VAL A 609 -16.54 -5.39 -74.14
C VAL A 609 -15.28 -5.52 -74.99
N TRP A 610 -14.21 -6.14 -74.44
CA TRP A 610 -12.97 -6.38 -75.17
C TRP A 610 -13.19 -7.29 -76.38
N LEU A 611 -13.98 -8.37 -76.22
CA LEU A 611 -14.32 -9.28 -77.29
C LEU A 611 -15.14 -8.59 -78.40
N ARG A 612 -16.10 -7.73 -78.03
CA ARG A 612 -16.88 -6.92 -78.99
C ARG A 612 -16.01 -5.91 -79.74
N HIS A 613 -15.05 -5.27 -79.08
CA HIS A 613 -14.11 -4.33 -79.72
C HIS A 613 -13.15 -5.06 -80.67
N SER A 614 -12.63 -6.22 -80.27
CA SER A 614 -11.77 -7.08 -81.10
C SER A 614 -12.49 -7.54 -82.37
N LEU A 615 -13.76 -8.00 -82.25
CA LEU A 615 -14.58 -8.42 -83.39
C LEU A 615 -14.92 -7.25 -84.34
N ARG A 616 -15.17 -6.04 -83.82
CA ARG A 616 -15.36 -4.83 -84.64
C ARG A 616 -14.09 -4.38 -85.35
N GLY A 617 -12.91 -4.59 -84.76
CA GLY A 617 -11.60 -4.34 -85.38
C GLY A 617 -11.27 -5.29 -86.53
N SER A 618 -11.62 -6.58 -86.40
CA SER A 618 -11.44 -7.57 -87.47
C SER A 618 -12.41 -7.35 -88.66
N ARG A 619 -13.62 -6.84 -88.43
CA ARG A 619 -14.57 -6.48 -89.50
C ARG A 619 -14.20 -5.23 -90.31
N LYS A 620 -13.22 -4.42 -89.87
CA LYS A 620 -12.69 -3.27 -90.64
C LYS A 620 -11.44 -3.61 -91.46
N LYS A 621 -10.90 -4.83 -91.37
CA LYS A 621 -9.70 -5.31 -92.08
C LYS A 621 -9.98 -6.40 -93.13
N LEU A 622 -11.24 -6.84 -93.25
CA LEU A 622 -11.81 -7.48 -94.44
C LEU A 622 -12.51 -6.40 -95.25
#